data_AF-A0A0F9JTV8-F1
#
_entry.id   AF-A0A0F9JTV8-F1
#
_cell.length_a   1.000
_cell.length_b   1.000
_cell.length_c   1.000
_cell.angle_alpha   90.00
_cell.angle_beta   90.00
_cell.angle_gamma   90.00
#
_symmetry.space_group_name_H-M   'P 1'
#
loop_
_entity.id
_entity.type
_entity.pdbx_description
1 polymer ?
#
loop_
_entity_poly.entity_id
_entity_poly.type
_entity_poly.pdbx_seq_one_letter_code
_entity_poly.pdbx_strand_id
1 'polypeptide(L)'
;MLRAELEEALDTYLSVREAEGLRETTLTNYRTLVGVLLKWLGDRELTPFTFAGFFKDYRQDHAVASQQAVYNATSIFLKGIGESDLMGTMRRPRGEIPPKAIYSPGQLQALTRALKGDRTVAGLRDSAIVSLLRYCGLRASETCNLRLDDLLGQEEAVQVTGGKSRHARRTVPLVDPCPQVLATYLSRGRPHLVKGLFSSHLFLTVKDGQPMTRNTLRLMLRRRAEQVGFPISAHRFRHTWATVHARSRTNPAMIGQLAGWSPKTLYTMLSQYAHPDISDLREAQRKAFE
;
A
#
# COMPACT_ATOMS: atom_id res chain seq x y z
N MET A 1 -25.27 -6.07 -25.01
CA MET A 1 -25.41 -4.75 -24.35
C MET A 1 -24.45 -3.71 -24.94
N LEU A 2 -24.96 -2.51 -25.22
CA LEU A 2 -24.16 -1.39 -25.70
C LEU A 2 -23.41 -0.69 -24.55
N ARG A 3 -22.38 0.08 -24.90
CA ARG A 3 -21.58 0.83 -23.93
C ARG A 3 -22.41 1.76 -23.04
N ALA A 4 -23.36 2.51 -23.62
CA ALA A 4 -24.18 3.45 -22.87
C ALA A 4 -25.01 2.75 -21.78
N GLU A 5 -25.61 1.60 -22.12
CA GLU A 5 -26.37 0.77 -21.17
C GLU A 5 -25.48 0.26 -20.03
N LEU A 6 -24.24 -0.14 -20.35
CA LEU A 6 -23.27 -0.60 -19.36
C LEU A 6 -22.74 0.54 -18.47
N GLU A 7 -22.62 1.76 -18.98
CA GLU A 7 -22.24 2.94 -18.20
C GLU A 7 -23.34 3.29 -17.19
N GLU A 8 -24.60 3.30 -17.61
CA GLU A 8 -25.76 3.51 -16.73
C GLU A 8 -25.89 2.39 -15.69
N ALA A 9 -25.72 1.13 -16.10
CA ALA A 9 -25.73 -0.01 -15.19
C ALA A 9 -24.57 0.06 -14.18
N LEU A 10 -23.39 0.54 -14.59
CA LEU A 10 -22.25 0.74 -13.69
C LEU A 10 -22.54 1.83 -12.66
N ASP A 11 -23.14 2.95 -13.07
CA ASP A 11 -23.52 4.02 -12.15
C ASP A 11 -24.51 3.52 -11.10
N THR A 12 -25.58 2.86 -11.54
CA THR A 12 -26.58 2.25 -10.67
C THR A 12 -25.96 1.24 -9.71
N TYR A 13 -25.13 0.33 -10.24
CA TYR A 13 -24.42 -0.67 -9.44
C TYR A 13 -23.54 -0.03 -8.36
N LEU A 14 -22.79 1.02 -8.70
CA LEU A 14 -21.92 1.70 -7.75
C LEU A 14 -22.70 2.45 -6.68
N SER A 15 -23.84 3.07 -7.01
CA SER A 15 -24.73 3.71 -6.03
C SER A 15 -25.31 2.70 -5.03
N VAL A 16 -25.71 1.50 -5.49
CA VAL A 16 -26.16 0.43 -4.59
C VAL A 16 -25.03 0.00 -3.66
N ARG A 17 -23.82 -0.22 -4.20
CA ARG A 17 -22.65 -0.59 -3.39
C ARG A 17 -22.25 0.50 -2.39
N GLU A 18 -22.43 1.76 -2.74
CA GLU A 18 -22.24 2.88 -1.82
C GLU A 18 -23.23 2.80 -0.64
N ALA A 19 -24.52 2.56 -0.92
CA ALA A 19 -25.55 2.39 0.10
C ALA A 19 -25.28 1.18 1.02
N GLU A 20 -24.68 0.11 0.50
CA GLU A 20 -24.19 -1.03 1.28
C GLU A 20 -22.94 -0.74 2.13
N GLY A 21 -22.40 0.49 2.05
CA GLY A 21 -21.27 0.94 2.85
C GLY A 21 -19.90 0.60 2.26
N LEU A 22 -19.80 0.33 0.95
CA LEU A 22 -18.48 0.23 0.32
C LEU A 22 -17.77 1.59 0.38
N ARG A 23 -16.46 1.54 0.62
CA ARG A 23 -15.63 2.75 0.70
C ARG A 23 -15.56 3.43 -0.66
N GLU A 24 -15.63 4.76 -0.67
CA GLU A 24 -15.44 5.61 -1.86
C GLU A 24 -14.24 5.19 -2.71
N THR A 25 -13.06 5.02 -2.10
CA THR A 25 -11.85 4.54 -2.81
C THR A 25 -12.03 3.20 -3.54
N THR A 26 -12.89 2.32 -3.03
CA THR A 26 -13.22 1.05 -3.68
C THR A 26 -14.14 1.31 -4.87
N LEU A 27 -15.16 2.14 -4.71
CA LEU A 27 -16.06 2.55 -5.80
C LEU A 27 -15.29 3.20 -6.95
N THR A 28 -14.39 4.15 -6.65
CA THR A 28 -13.52 4.78 -7.66
C THR A 28 -12.65 3.74 -8.38
N ASN A 29 -12.11 2.75 -7.67
CA ASN A 29 -11.33 1.68 -8.30
C ASN A 29 -12.17 0.80 -9.23
N TYR A 30 -13.40 0.44 -8.83
CA TYR A 30 -14.31 -0.31 -9.70
C TYR A 30 -14.64 0.51 -10.96
N ARG A 31 -15.02 1.78 -10.79
CA ARG A 31 -15.27 2.70 -11.91
C ARG A 31 -14.09 2.78 -12.87
N THR A 32 -12.88 2.92 -12.33
CA THR A 32 -11.64 2.98 -13.12
C THR A 32 -11.40 1.68 -13.90
N LEU A 33 -11.47 0.54 -13.22
CA LEU A 33 -11.13 -0.77 -13.81
C LEU A 33 -12.17 -1.23 -14.83
N VAL A 34 -13.46 -1.08 -14.53
CA VAL A 34 -14.55 -1.40 -15.47
C VAL A 34 -14.51 -0.41 -16.64
N GLY A 35 -14.22 0.86 -16.37
CA GLY A 35 -14.05 1.89 -17.40
C GLY A 35 -12.98 1.58 -18.45
N VAL A 36 -11.97 0.76 -18.13
CA VAL A 36 -10.99 0.29 -19.13
C VAL A 36 -11.67 -0.56 -20.21
N LEU A 37 -12.55 -1.49 -19.82
CA LEU A 37 -13.32 -2.30 -20.76
C LEU A 37 -14.27 -1.43 -21.56
N LEU A 38 -15.03 -0.54 -20.90
CA LEU A 38 -16.01 0.33 -21.56
C LEU A 38 -15.36 1.25 -22.59
N LYS A 39 -14.18 1.79 -22.27
CA LYS A 39 -13.41 2.62 -23.21
C LYS A 39 -12.94 1.82 -24.44
N TRP A 40 -12.45 0.60 -24.25
CA TRP A 40 -12.04 -0.26 -25.37
C TRP A 40 -13.24 -0.70 -26.22
N LEU A 41 -14.39 -0.93 -25.59
CA LEU A 41 -15.59 -1.38 -26.26
C LEU A 41 -16.07 -0.36 -27.32
N GLY A 42 -15.97 0.94 -27.02
CA GLY A 42 -16.40 1.99 -27.95
C GLY A 42 -17.87 1.84 -28.30
N ASP A 43 -18.17 1.77 -29.60
CA ASP A 43 -19.54 1.58 -30.12
C ASP A 43 -19.93 0.10 -30.31
N ARG A 44 -19.03 -0.82 -29.97
CA ARG A 44 -19.29 -2.26 -30.12
C ARG A 44 -20.24 -2.74 -29.02
N GLU A 45 -20.97 -3.80 -29.32
CA GLU A 45 -21.75 -4.49 -28.30
C GLU A 45 -20.85 -5.40 -27.44
N LEU A 46 -21.09 -5.39 -26.12
CA LEU A 46 -20.51 -6.39 -25.23
C LEU A 46 -21.21 -7.73 -25.43
N THR A 47 -20.42 -8.73 -25.82
CA THR A 47 -20.78 -10.12 -26.05
C THR A 47 -19.65 -11.00 -25.51
N PRO A 48 -19.85 -12.32 -25.36
CA PRO A 48 -18.76 -13.24 -25.03
C PRO A 48 -17.52 -13.10 -25.93
N PHE A 49 -17.74 -12.81 -27.22
CA PHE A 49 -16.67 -12.63 -28.20
C PHE A 49 -15.91 -11.32 -27.97
N THR A 50 -16.61 -10.19 -27.78
CA THR A 50 -15.95 -8.90 -27.55
C THR A 50 -15.31 -8.80 -26.17
N PHE A 51 -15.86 -9.48 -25.15
CA PHE A 51 -15.24 -9.61 -23.83
C PHE A 51 -13.90 -10.38 -23.91
N ALA A 52 -13.88 -11.52 -24.60
CA ALA A 52 -12.64 -12.26 -24.84
C ALA A 52 -11.66 -11.47 -25.74
N GLY A 53 -12.18 -10.77 -26.75
CA GLY A 53 -11.42 -9.87 -27.63
C GLY A 53 -10.73 -8.75 -26.88
N PHE A 54 -11.41 -8.12 -25.92
CA PHE A 54 -10.81 -7.10 -25.05
C PHE A 54 -9.56 -7.64 -24.35
N PHE A 55 -9.65 -8.79 -23.69
CA PHE A 55 -8.50 -9.35 -22.98
C PHE A 55 -7.41 -9.90 -23.91
N LYS A 56 -7.76 -10.27 -25.15
CA LYS A 56 -6.77 -10.61 -26.21
C LYS A 56 -5.93 -9.40 -26.61
N ASP A 57 -6.54 -8.22 -26.70
CA ASP A 57 -5.84 -6.98 -27.02
C ASP A 57 -5.12 -6.42 -25.79
N TYR A 58 -5.82 -6.36 -24.65
CA TYR A 58 -5.31 -5.79 -23.40
C TYR A 58 -4.04 -6.49 -22.91
N ARG A 59 -3.91 -7.80 -23.11
CA ARG A 59 -2.73 -8.56 -22.69
C ARG A 59 -1.45 -8.24 -23.47
N GLN A 60 -1.53 -7.57 -24.63
CA GLN A 60 -0.36 -7.26 -25.46
C GLN A 60 0.57 -6.27 -24.75
N ASP A 61 0.00 -5.24 -24.11
CA ASP A 61 0.76 -4.14 -23.52
C ASP A 61 0.65 -4.04 -21.99
N HIS A 62 -0.06 -4.96 -21.33
CA HIS A 62 -0.32 -4.88 -19.89
C HIS A 62 0.17 -6.10 -19.13
N ALA A 63 0.78 -5.86 -17.96
CA ALA A 63 1.19 -6.92 -17.05
C ALA A 63 0.02 -7.80 -16.59
N VAL A 64 0.27 -9.09 -16.34
CA VAL A 64 -0.73 -10.09 -15.89
C VAL A 64 -1.52 -9.60 -14.67
N ALA A 65 -0.87 -8.92 -13.72
CA ALA A 65 -1.54 -8.37 -12.55
C ALA A 65 -2.61 -7.32 -12.91
N SER A 66 -2.36 -6.48 -13.91
CA SER A 66 -3.33 -5.50 -14.40
C SER A 66 -4.50 -6.18 -15.09
N GLN A 67 -4.21 -7.16 -15.96
CA GLN A 67 -5.23 -7.96 -16.65
C GLN A 67 -6.17 -8.63 -15.64
N GLN A 68 -5.61 -9.24 -14.59
CA GLN A 68 -6.40 -9.89 -13.55
C GLN A 68 -7.21 -8.89 -12.70
N ALA A 69 -6.68 -7.69 -12.43
CA ALA A 69 -7.42 -6.65 -11.71
C ALA A 69 -8.65 -6.20 -12.49
N VAL A 70 -8.48 -5.92 -13.80
CA VAL A 70 -9.59 -5.56 -14.69
C VAL A 70 -10.60 -6.71 -14.78
N TYR A 71 -10.15 -7.94 -15.04
CA TYR A 71 -11.02 -9.12 -15.10
C TYR A 71 -11.83 -9.32 -13.83
N ASN A 72 -11.21 -9.18 -12.65
CA ASN A 72 -11.92 -9.36 -11.40
C ASN A 72 -12.97 -8.26 -11.19
N ALA A 73 -12.65 -7.00 -11.48
CA ALA A 73 -13.58 -5.89 -11.34
C ALA A 73 -14.77 -6.01 -12.31
N THR A 74 -14.51 -6.31 -13.58
CA THR A 74 -15.56 -6.50 -14.59
C THR A 74 -16.39 -7.74 -14.30
N SER A 75 -15.78 -8.85 -13.87
CA SER A 75 -16.51 -10.07 -13.51
C SER A 75 -17.44 -9.86 -12.30
N ILE A 76 -16.98 -9.14 -11.27
CA ILE A 76 -17.82 -8.82 -10.11
C ILE A 76 -18.97 -7.88 -10.51
N PHE A 77 -18.68 -6.87 -11.34
CA PHE A 77 -19.70 -5.96 -11.85
C PHE A 77 -20.76 -6.70 -12.68
N LEU A 78 -20.37 -7.47 -13.69
CA LEU A 78 -21.28 -8.21 -14.57
C LEU A 78 -22.13 -9.22 -13.79
N LYS A 79 -21.53 -9.96 -12.85
CA LYS A 79 -22.30 -10.82 -11.93
C LYS A 79 -23.27 -10.04 -11.05
N GLY A 80 -22.86 -8.85 -10.63
CA GLY A 80 -23.65 -7.96 -9.78
C GLY A 80 -24.90 -7.41 -10.47
N ILE A 81 -24.87 -7.25 -11.80
CA ILE A 81 -26.02 -6.81 -12.60
C ILE A 81 -26.78 -7.98 -13.27
N GLY A 82 -26.37 -9.23 -13.04
CA GLY A 82 -27.01 -10.42 -13.61
C GLY A 82 -26.48 -10.86 -14.99
N GLU A 83 -25.61 -10.07 -15.62
CA GLU A 83 -25.12 -10.23 -17.00
C GLU A 83 -23.84 -11.08 -17.07
N SER A 84 -23.80 -12.17 -16.30
CA SER A 84 -22.58 -12.99 -16.19
C SER A 84 -22.29 -13.83 -17.43
N ASP A 85 -23.31 -14.08 -18.25
CA ASP A 85 -23.26 -14.76 -19.55
C ASP A 85 -22.46 -13.98 -20.58
N LEU A 86 -22.40 -12.64 -20.48
CA LEU A 86 -21.56 -11.79 -21.35
C LEU A 86 -20.06 -12.08 -21.23
N MET A 87 -19.61 -12.77 -20.17
CA MET A 87 -18.23 -13.25 -20.05
C MET A 87 -17.96 -14.54 -20.82
N GLY A 88 -19.02 -15.25 -21.23
CA GLY A 88 -18.94 -16.59 -21.82
C GLY A 88 -18.12 -17.56 -20.97
N THR A 89 -17.25 -18.33 -21.64
CA THR A 89 -16.36 -19.31 -20.99
C THR A 89 -14.97 -18.74 -20.65
N MET A 90 -14.80 -17.42 -20.78
CA MET A 90 -13.50 -16.79 -20.62
C MET A 90 -12.99 -16.97 -19.19
N ARG A 91 -11.83 -17.63 -19.07
CA ARG A 91 -11.13 -17.80 -17.79
C ARG A 91 -10.30 -16.57 -17.46
N ARG A 92 -10.14 -16.32 -16.15
CA ARG A 92 -9.23 -15.29 -15.64
C ARG A 92 -7.83 -15.42 -16.28
N PRO A 93 -7.23 -14.32 -16.77
CA PRO A 93 -5.88 -14.33 -17.33
C PRO A 93 -4.86 -14.98 -16.39
N ARG A 94 -4.06 -15.89 -16.93
CA ARG A 94 -3.01 -16.63 -16.21
C ARG A 94 -1.63 -16.18 -16.66
N GLY A 95 -0.67 -16.24 -15.75
CA GLY A 95 0.74 -15.94 -16.02
C GLY A 95 1.48 -15.64 -14.73
N GLU A 96 2.81 -15.58 -14.83
CA GLU A 96 3.66 -15.21 -13.70
C GLU A 96 3.50 -13.72 -13.38
N ILE A 97 3.35 -13.43 -12.09
CA ILE A 97 3.42 -12.07 -11.57
C ILE A 97 4.79 -11.94 -10.94
N PRO A 98 5.71 -11.13 -11.50
CA PRO A 98 7.04 -11.00 -10.95
C PRO A 98 6.95 -10.51 -9.50
N PRO A 99 7.89 -10.95 -8.62
CA PRO A 99 7.94 -10.47 -7.25
C PRO A 99 8.04 -8.94 -7.24
N LYS A 100 7.32 -8.27 -6.35
CA LYS A 100 7.38 -6.80 -6.31
C LYS A 100 8.76 -6.38 -5.82
N ALA A 101 9.34 -5.37 -6.47
CA ALA A 101 10.67 -4.89 -6.15
C ALA A 101 10.78 -4.37 -4.72
N ILE A 102 11.76 -4.87 -3.96
CA ILE A 102 12.18 -4.32 -2.66
C ILE A 102 13.34 -3.33 -2.83
N TYR A 103 13.66 -2.56 -1.79
CA TYR A 103 14.88 -1.75 -1.79
C TYR A 103 16.11 -2.62 -1.52
N SER A 104 17.18 -2.40 -2.27
CA SER A 104 18.48 -3.00 -1.95
C SER A 104 19.12 -2.33 -0.73
N PRO A 105 20.07 -2.99 -0.04
CA PRO A 105 20.83 -2.36 1.04
C PRO A 105 21.51 -1.05 0.62
N GLY A 106 22.07 -1.00 -0.60
CA GLY A 106 22.70 0.20 -1.15
C GLY A 106 21.71 1.37 -1.33
N GLN A 107 20.51 1.10 -1.85
CA GLN A 107 19.45 2.11 -1.96
C GLN A 107 19.05 2.65 -0.58
N LEU A 108 18.86 1.76 0.39
CA LEU A 108 18.52 2.14 1.76
C LEU A 108 19.62 2.97 2.43
N GLN A 109 20.88 2.64 2.21
CA GLN A 109 22.01 3.43 2.72
C GLN A 109 22.09 4.82 2.06
N ALA A 110 21.95 4.89 0.73
CA ALA A 110 21.96 6.16 0.00
C ALA A 110 20.85 7.09 0.49
N LEU A 111 19.63 6.57 0.70
CA LEU A 111 18.54 7.34 1.25
C LEU A 111 18.80 7.79 2.70
N THR A 112 19.33 6.91 3.56
CA THR A 112 19.70 7.30 4.93
C THR A 112 20.73 8.42 4.94
N ARG A 113 21.75 8.37 4.06
CA ARG A 113 22.75 9.45 3.94
C ARG A 113 22.11 10.77 3.49
N ALA A 114 21.26 10.73 2.46
CA ALA A 114 20.55 11.90 1.95
C ALA A 114 19.67 12.56 3.03
N LEU A 115 18.94 11.76 3.82
CA LEU A 115 18.10 12.26 4.91
C LEU A 115 18.90 12.82 6.08
N LYS A 116 20.03 12.19 6.45
CA LYS A 116 20.90 12.69 7.53
C LYS A 116 21.62 13.99 7.16
N GLY A 117 21.86 14.25 5.87
CA GLY A 117 22.47 15.49 5.40
C GLY A 117 21.54 16.71 5.46
N ASP A 118 20.23 16.50 5.42
CA ASP A 118 19.24 17.57 5.41
C ASP A 118 18.77 17.93 6.83
N ARG A 119 19.30 19.03 7.36
CA ARG A 119 18.97 19.54 8.71
C ARG A 119 17.87 20.59 8.73
N THR A 120 17.23 20.85 7.59
CA THR A 120 16.08 21.74 7.53
C THR A 120 14.88 21.15 8.27
N VAL A 121 13.90 21.98 8.60
CA VAL A 121 12.63 21.53 9.20
C VAL A 121 11.95 20.44 8.36
N ALA A 122 12.03 20.56 7.02
CA ALA A 122 11.52 19.54 6.09
C ALA A 122 12.34 18.24 6.15
N GLY A 123 13.67 18.35 6.20
CA GLY A 123 14.60 17.22 6.34
C GLY A 123 14.36 16.39 7.61
N LEU A 124 14.22 17.06 8.75
CA LEU A 124 13.93 16.41 10.03
C LEU A 124 12.60 15.63 10.00
N ARG A 125 11.56 16.26 9.45
CA ARG A 125 10.24 15.62 9.27
C ARG A 125 10.33 14.42 8.35
N ASP A 126 10.95 14.58 7.18
CA ASP A 126 11.04 13.51 6.17
C ASP A 126 11.86 12.33 6.69
N SER A 127 12.92 12.59 7.46
CA SER A 127 13.73 11.57 8.14
C SER A 127 12.91 10.74 9.13
N ALA A 128 12.09 11.40 9.95
CA ALA A 128 11.19 10.73 10.88
C ALA A 128 10.13 9.88 10.16
N ILE A 129 9.50 10.43 9.11
CA ILE A 129 8.49 9.71 8.31
C ILE A 129 9.09 8.48 7.64
N VAL A 130 10.22 8.63 6.94
CA VAL A 130 10.87 7.51 6.25
C VAL A 130 11.33 6.44 7.22
N SER A 131 11.79 6.82 8.43
CA SER A 131 12.19 5.85 9.44
C SER A 131 10.99 5.01 9.92
N LEU A 132 9.86 5.63 10.22
CA LEU A 132 8.64 4.88 10.56
C LEU A 132 8.16 3.96 9.42
N LEU A 133 8.19 4.42 8.17
CA LEU A 133 7.81 3.59 7.02
C LEU A 133 8.76 2.38 6.87
N ARG A 134 10.06 2.60 7.03
CA ARG A 134 11.10 1.59 6.80
C ARG A 134 11.21 0.58 7.93
N TYR A 135 11.24 1.03 9.17
CA TYR A 135 11.56 0.20 10.33
C TYR A 135 10.31 -0.30 11.06
N CYS A 136 9.22 0.46 11.04
CA CYS A 136 7.95 0.07 11.67
C CYS A 136 6.93 -0.48 10.65
N GLY A 137 7.25 -0.47 9.35
CA GLY A 137 6.42 -1.05 8.29
C GLY A 137 5.04 -0.39 8.13
N LEU A 138 4.86 0.84 8.60
CA LEU A 138 3.57 1.50 8.63
C LEU A 138 2.98 1.73 7.24
N ARG A 139 1.64 1.68 7.14
CA ARG A 139 0.92 2.07 5.92
C ARG A 139 0.96 3.60 5.78
N ALA A 140 0.90 4.10 4.55
CA ALA A 140 0.85 5.55 4.28
C ALA A 140 -0.26 6.27 5.08
N SER A 141 -1.46 5.69 5.16
CA SER A 141 -2.56 6.25 5.93
C SER A 141 -2.31 6.22 7.44
N GLU A 142 -1.67 5.16 7.95
CA GLU A 142 -1.33 5.06 9.37
C GLU A 142 -0.32 6.14 9.73
N THR A 143 0.77 6.27 8.96
CA THR A 143 1.79 7.30 9.19
C THR A 143 1.21 8.72 9.14
N CYS A 144 0.36 9.02 8.16
CA CYS A 144 -0.29 10.33 8.03
C CYS A 144 -1.23 10.67 9.19
N ASN A 145 -1.90 9.67 9.77
CA ASN A 145 -2.91 9.87 10.78
C ASN A 145 -2.39 9.77 12.22
N LEU A 146 -1.10 9.45 12.41
CA LEU A 146 -0.48 9.40 13.74
C LEU A 146 -0.66 10.75 14.46
N ARG A 147 -1.01 10.66 15.73
CA ARG A 147 -1.12 11.78 16.66
C ARG A 147 0.05 11.78 17.64
N LEU A 148 0.23 12.89 18.36
CA LEU A 148 1.24 12.98 19.41
C LEU A 148 0.98 11.94 20.51
N ASP A 149 -0.28 11.76 20.91
CA ASP A 149 -0.68 10.81 21.97
C ASP A 149 -0.55 9.34 21.54
N ASP A 150 -0.31 9.08 20.25
CA ASP A 150 0.01 7.73 19.77
C ASP A 150 1.47 7.34 20.07
N LEU A 151 2.34 8.29 20.45
CA LEU A 151 3.71 8.01 20.84
C LEU A 151 3.78 7.57 22.31
N LEU A 152 4.08 6.29 22.52
CA LEU A 152 4.23 5.68 23.84
C LEU A 152 5.71 5.78 24.23
N GLY A 153 6.08 6.94 24.79
CA GLY A 153 7.48 7.31 25.02
C GLY A 153 8.19 6.43 26.04
N GLN A 154 7.50 5.92 27.07
CA GLN A 154 8.10 5.05 28.09
C GLN A 154 8.36 3.64 27.54
N GLU A 155 7.52 3.19 26.62
CA GLU A 155 7.55 1.87 26.01
C GLU A 155 8.36 1.83 24.70
N GLU A 156 8.96 2.96 24.31
CA GLU A 156 9.60 3.18 23.01
C GLU A 156 8.77 2.61 21.86
N ALA A 157 7.47 2.95 21.84
CA ALA A 157 6.53 2.36 20.90
C ALA A 157 5.60 3.41 20.29
N VAL A 158 4.93 3.02 19.22
CA VAL A 158 3.85 3.80 18.62
C VAL A 158 2.57 2.97 18.59
N GLN A 159 1.50 3.57 19.09
CA GLN A 159 0.15 3.05 18.95
C GLN A 159 -0.35 3.37 17.55
N VAL A 160 -0.53 2.34 16.73
CA VAL A 160 -1.09 2.51 15.38
C VAL A 160 -2.56 2.19 15.42
N THR A 161 -3.39 3.20 15.15
CA THR A 161 -4.83 3.04 14.96
C THR A 161 -5.22 3.34 13.51
N GLY A 162 -5.71 2.33 12.78
CA GLY A 162 -6.46 2.56 11.54
C GLY A 162 -6.22 1.58 10.38
N GLY A 163 -7.31 0.97 9.89
CA GLY A 163 -7.45 0.41 8.53
C GLY A 163 -8.13 -0.97 8.39
N LYS A 164 -9.45 -0.99 8.09
CA LYS A 164 -10.31 -2.10 7.58
C LYS A 164 -10.71 -3.25 8.53
N SER A 165 -10.19 -3.36 9.75
CA SER A 165 -10.51 -4.48 10.65
C SER A 165 -10.56 -4.07 12.13
N ARG A 166 -11.40 -4.77 12.92
CA ARG A 166 -11.50 -4.67 14.39
C ARG A 166 -10.18 -4.97 15.11
N HIS A 167 -9.21 -5.58 14.42
CA HIS A 167 -7.84 -5.87 14.89
C HIS A 167 -6.81 -4.77 14.55
N ALA A 168 -7.25 -3.58 14.14
CA ALA A 168 -6.37 -2.52 13.59
C ALA A 168 -5.71 -1.60 14.63
N ARG A 169 -5.90 -1.83 15.93
CA ARG A 169 -5.10 -1.19 16.98
C ARG A 169 -3.94 -2.13 17.31
N ARG A 170 -2.72 -1.69 17.01
CA ARG A 170 -1.49 -2.44 17.34
C ARG A 170 -0.45 -1.51 17.93
N THR A 171 0.35 -2.04 18.84
CA THR A 171 1.53 -1.35 19.36
C THR A 171 2.73 -1.82 18.54
N VAL A 172 3.45 -0.88 17.94
CA VAL A 172 4.63 -1.17 17.12
C VAL A 172 5.85 -0.62 17.85
N PRO A 173 6.80 -1.46 18.25
CA PRO A 173 8.06 -0.99 18.84
C PRO A 173 8.81 -0.08 17.87
N LEU A 174 9.38 1.00 18.40
CA LEU A 174 10.30 1.88 17.71
C LEU A 174 11.70 1.29 17.87
N VAL A 175 12.25 0.78 16.77
CA VAL A 175 13.64 0.31 16.74
C VAL A 175 14.54 1.38 16.15
N ASP A 176 15.84 1.32 16.47
CA ASP A 176 16.80 2.28 15.95
C ASP A 176 16.74 2.41 14.41
N PRO A 177 16.78 3.63 13.87
CA PRO A 177 16.99 4.92 14.56
C PRO A 177 15.68 5.68 14.87
N CYS A 178 14.52 5.02 14.89
CA CYS A 178 13.22 5.68 15.00
C CYS A 178 13.08 6.60 16.21
N PRO A 179 13.42 6.18 17.46
CA PRO A 179 13.28 7.05 18.62
C PRO A 179 14.05 8.36 18.48
N GLN A 180 15.30 8.30 18.02
CA GLN A 180 16.19 9.46 17.94
C GLN A 180 15.76 10.45 16.85
N VAL A 181 15.35 9.95 15.67
CA VAL A 181 14.88 10.85 14.61
C VAL A 181 13.53 11.49 14.94
N LEU A 182 12.65 10.76 15.64
CA LEU A 182 11.38 11.30 16.13
C LEU A 182 11.61 12.38 17.18
N ALA A 183 12.44 12.11 18.19
CA ALA A 183 12.80 13.10 19.21
C ALA A 183 13.41 14.36 18.59
N THR A 184 14.31 14.20 17.61
CA THR A 184 14.92 15.33 16.89
C THR A 184 13.87 16.13 16.12
N TYR A 185 12.95 15.46 15.41
CA TYR A 185 11.86 16.13 14.71
C TYR A 185 10.92 16.86 15.68
N LEU A 186 10.51 16.21 16.78
CA LEU A 186 9.58 16.79 17.76
C LEU A 186 10.15 18.03 18.46
N SER A 187 11.45 18.03 18.75
CA SER A 187 12.12 19.15 19.44
C SER A 187 12.55 20.27 18.50
N ARG A 188 13.05 19.95 17.30
CA ARG A 188 13.70 20.93 16.40
C ARG A 188 13.00 21.17 15.07
N GLY A 189 12.05 20.32 14.68
CA GLY A 189 11.35 20.44 13.40
C GLY A 189 9.91 20.88 13.58
N ARG A 190 9.10 20.04 14.25
CA ARG A 190 7.66 20.21 14.40
C ARG A 190 7.25 21.57 14.99
N PRO A 191 7.92 22.15 16.00
CA PRO A 191 7.52 23.44 16.57
C PRO A 191 7.46 24.57 15.52
N HIS A 192 8.35 24.54 14.52
CA HIS A 192 8.36 25.52 13.43
C HIS A 192 7.27 25.29 12.37
N LEU A 193 6.60 24.13 12.39
CA LEU A 193 5.52 23.78 11.46
C LEU A 193 4.13 24.06 12.02
N VAL A 194 3.99 24.14 13.33
CA VAL A 194 2.67 24.26 13.98
C VAL A 194 2.02 25.62 13.68
N LYS A 195 2.76 26.67 13.28
CA LYS A 195 2.26 27.96 12.75
C LYS A 195 1.08 28.58 13.54
N GLY A 196 1.03 28.39 14.86
CA GLY A 196 -0.05 28.90 15.72
C GLY A 196 -1.36 28.10 15.65
N LEU A 197 -1.39 26.97 14.93
CA LEU A 197 -2.51 26.04 14.90
C LEU A 197 -2.44 25.06 16.08
N PHE A 198 -3.58 24.77 16.70
CA PHE A 198 -3.69 23.59 17.57
C PHE A 198 -3.84 22.35 16.70
N SER A 199 -2.75 21.61 16.48
CA SER A 199 -2.79 20.32 15.78
C SER A 199 -2.20 19.22 16.65
N SER A 200 -2.96 18.14 16.85
CA SER A 200 -2.51 16.92 17.51
C SER A 200 -1.82 15.94 16.56
N HIS A 201 -1.84 16.20 15.24
CA HIS A 201 -1.18 15.31 14.27
C HIS A 201 0.33 15.37 14.40
N LEU A 202 0.97 14.20 14.33
CA LEU A 202 2.41 14.08 14.45
C LEU A 202 3.13 14.79 13.29
N PHE A 203 2.69 14.54 12.05
CA PHE A 203 3.33 15.08 10.85
C PHE A 203 2.51 16.17 10.18
N LEU A 204 3.16 17.30 9.92
CA LEU A 204 2.57 18.49 9.33
C LEU A 204 3.22 18.84 7.99
N THR A 205 2.49 19.54 7.13
CA THR A 205 2.99 20.11 5.87
C THR A 205 3.90 21.31 6.15
N VAL A 206 4.97 21.45 5.34
CA VAL A 206 5.92 22.56 5.49
C VAL A 206 5.30 23.91 5.11
N LYS A 207 4.42 23.92 4.10
CA LYS A 207 3.86 25.13 3.52
C LYS A 207 2.95 25.88 4.50
N ASP A 208 2.05 25.16 5.18
CA ASP A 208 0.90 25.73 5.89
C ASP A 208 0.62 25.06 7.25
N GLY A 209 1.42 24.08 7.66
CA GLY A 209 1.26 23.46 8.99
C GLY A 209 0.05 22.52 9.11
N GLN A 210 -0.59 22.19 7.99
CA GLN A 210 -1.74 21.28 7.94
C GLN A 210 -1.32 19.82 8.17
N PRO A 211 -2.21 18.95 8.65
CA PRO A 211 -1.93 17.51 8.74
C PRO A 211 -1.51 16.92 7.38
N MET A 212 -0.49 16.06 7.39
CA MET A 212 -0.07 15.39 6.16
C MET A 212 -1.14 14.42 5.67
N THR A 213 -1.55 14.58 4.41
CA THR A 213 -2.40 13.61 3.70
C THR A 213 -1.55 12.60 2.93
N ARG A 214 -2.16 11.47 2.51
CA ARG A 214 -1.51 10.48 1.61
C ARG A 214 -0.94 11.12 0.35
N ASN A 215 -1.61 12.13 -0.22
CA ASN A 215 -1.11 12.82 -1.41
C ASN A 215 0.13 13.66 -1.08
N THR A 216 0.12 14.42 0.02
CA THR A 216 1.30 15.20 0.44
C THR A 216 2.50 14.31 0.78
N LEU A 217 2.26 13.15 1.40
CA LEU A 217 3.28 12.13 1.62
C LEU A 217 3.84 11.59 0.31
N ARG A 218 2.98 11.25 -0.66
CA ARG A 218 3.41 10.79 -2.00
C ARG A 218 4.28 11.83 -2.69
N LEU A 219 3.89 13.10 -2.66
CA LEU A 219 4.66 14.19 -3.26
C LEU A 219 6.01 14.39 -2.55
N MET A 220 6.04 14.28 -1.21
CA MET A 220 7.29 14.31 -0.44
C MET A 220 8.23 13.17 -0.85
N LEU A 221 7.72 11.93 -0.90
CA LEU A 221 8.51 10.76 -1.29
C LEU A 221 9.00 10.86 -2.74
N ARG A 222 8.22 11.47 -3.64
CA ARG A 222 8.66 11.74 -5.02
C ARG A 222 9.86 12.69 -5.06
N ARG A 223 9.84 13.79 -4.29
CA ARG A 223 10.98 14.72 -4.23
C ARG A 223 12.23 14.02 -3.69
N ARG A 224 12.08 13.18 -2.66
CA ARG A 224 13.20 12.38 -2.15
C ARG A 224 13.68 11.34 -3.16
N ALA A 225 12.78 10.76 -3.95
CA ALA A 225 13.12 9.83 -5.03
C ALA A 225 13.97 10.51 -6.11
N GLU A 226 13.61 11.74 -6.50
CA GLU A 226 14.38 12.56 -7.44
C GLU A 226 15.79 12.86 -6.89
N GLN A 227 15.90 13.16 -5.58
CA GLN A 227 17.19 13.41 -4.92
C GLN A 227 18.14 12.20 -4.93
N VAL A 228 17.62 10.98 -4.77
CA VAL A 228 18.46 9.77 -4.66
C VAL A 228 18.57 8.98 -5.98
N GLY A 229 17.87 9.40 -7.02
CA GLY A 229 17.92 8.77 -8.34
C GLY A 229 17.17 7.43 -8.47
N PHE A 230 16.22 7.13 -7.57
CA PHE A 230 15.38 5.93 -7.69
C PHE A 230 13.99 6.10 -7.07
N PRO A 231 12.94 5.39 -7.56
CA PRO A 231 11.57 5.55 -7.08
C PRO A 231 11.38 5.17 -5.61
N ILE A 232 10.77 6.08 -4.84
CA ILE A 232 10.42 5.87 -3.44
C ILE A 232 8.89 5.86 -3.24
N SER A 233 8.37 4.88 -2.49
CA SER A 233 6.97 4.87 -2.08
C SER A 233 6.76 4.16 -0.74
N ALA A 234 5.74 4.59 0.01
CA ALA A 234 5.34 3.96 1.26
C ALA A 234 5.01 2.47 1.08
N HIS A 235 4.41 2.09 -0.05
CA HIS A 235 4.11 0.69 -0.34
C HIS A 235 5.39 -0.13 -0.54
N ARG A 236 6.41 0.41 -1.22
CA ARG A 236 7.69 -0.30 -1.43
C ARG A 236 8.50 -0.41 -0.13
N PHE A 237 8.43 0.58 0.77
CA PHE A 237 9.00 0.44 2.12
C PHE A 237 8.34 -0.71 2.88
N ARG A 238 7.01 -0.73 2.91
CA ARG A 238 6.26 -1.79 3.58
C ARG A 238 6.54 -3.16 2.96
N HIS A 239 6.67 -3.26 1.64
CA HIS A 239 7.07 -4.50 0.98
C HIS A 239 8.46 -4.94 1.39
N THR A 240 9.42 -4.01 1.43
CA THR A 240 10.79 -4.30 1.87
C THR A 240 10.80 -4.77 3.32
N TRP A 241 10.09 -4.07 4.21
CA TRP A 241 9.92 -4.45 5.61
C TRP A 241 9.31 -5.86 5.73
N ALA A 242 8.21 -6.13 5.02
CA ALA A 242 7.54 -7.43 5.07
C ALA A 242 8.41 -8.57 4.53
N THR A 243 9.14 -8.36 3.44
CA THR A 243 10.08 -9.35 2.89
C THR A 243 11.25 -9.60 3.84
N VAL A 244 11.85 -8.55 4.42
CA VAL A 244 12.91 -8.72 5.42
C VAL A 244 12.41 -9.50 6.63
N HIS A 245 11.23 -9.17 7.15
CA HIS A 245 10.65 -9.89 8.28
C HIS A 245 10.22 -11.32 7.94
N ALA A 246 9.63 -11.55 6.77
CA ALA A 246 9.22 -12.89 6.34
C ALA A 246 10.43 -13.82 6.10
N ARG A 247 11.58 -13.25 5.72
CA ARG A 247 12.86 -13.96 5.61
C ARG A 247 13.59 -14.06 6.95
N SER A 248 13.34 -13.11 7.85
CA SER A 248 13.82 -13.23 9.23
C SER A 248 13.07 -14.36 9.91
N ARG A 249 13.77 -15.15 10.73
CA ARG A 249 13.22 -16.31 11.45
C ARG A 249 12.28 -15.92 12.60
N THR A 250 11.65 -14.74 12.52
CA THR A 250 10.68 -14.26 13.49
C THR A 250 9.42 -15.10 13.39
N ASN A 251 8.82 -15.38 14.55
CA ASN A 251 7.55 -16.09 14.62
C ASN A 251 6.51 -15.43 13.68
N PRO A 252 5.92 -16.17 12.72
CA PRO A 252 4.88 -15.69 11.80
C PRO A 252 3.76 -14.90 12.49
N ALA A 253 3.34 -15.31 13.68
CA ALA A 253 2.31 -14.63 14.45
C ALA A 253 2.75 -13.21 14.88
N MET A 254 4.01 -13.05 15.30
CA MET A 254 4.58 -11.74 15.66
C MET A 254 4.68 -10.83 14.44
N ILE A 255 5.11 -11.36 13.29
CA ILE A 255 5.13 -10.61 12.03
C ILE A 255 3.72 -10.13 11.68
N GLY A 256 2.71 -11.01 11.81
CA GLY A 256 1.31 -10.69 11.58
C GLY A 256 0.80 -9.56 12.49
N GLN A 257 1.16 -9.59 13.78
CA GLN A 257 0.82 -8.54 14.74
C GLN A 257 1.47 -7.20 14.38
N LEU A 258 2.78 -7.17 14.12
CA LEU A 258 3.52 -5.96 13.72
C LEU A 258 3.01 -5.38 12.41
N ALA A 259 2.68 -6.23 11.44
CA ALA A 259 2.13 -5.83 10.16
C ALA A 259 0.67 -5.37 10.26
N GLY A 260 -0.08 -5.83 11.27
CA GLY A 260 -1.54 -5.70 11.32
C GLY A 260 -2.21 -6.49 10.19
N TRP A 261 -1.79 -7.75 10.00
CA TRP A 261 -2.43 -8.71 9.10
C TRP A 261 -3.46 -9.53 9.86
N SER A 262 -4.60 -9.81 9.23
CA SER A 262 -5.57 -10.75 9.80
C SER A 262 -5.01 -12.17 9.76
N PRO A 263 -5.41 -13.07 10.68
CA PRO A 263 -5.00 -14.48 10.62
C PRO A 263 -5.29 -15.12 9.26
N LYS A 264 -6.44 -14.79 8.64
CA LYS A 264 -6.84 -15.28 7.32
C LYS A 264 -5.89 -14.86 6.20
N THR A 265 -5.25 -13.70 6.32
CA THR A 265 -4.35 -13.16 5.28
C THR A 265 -2.88 -13.49 5.56
N LEU A 266 -2.53 -13.85 6.80
CA LEU A 266 -1.15 -14.03 7.24
C LEU A 266 -0.37 -14.99 6.34
N TYR A 267 -0.90 -16.19 6.12
CA TYR A 267 -0.24 -17.21 5.29
C TYR A 267 -0.05 -16.74 3.85
N THR A 268 -1.09 -16.17 3.24
CA THR A 268 -1.01 -15.61 1.89
C THR A 268 0.06 -14.53 1.79
N MET A 269 0.14 -13.62 2.78
CA MET A 269 1.17 -12.58 2.79
C MET A 269 2.57 -13.20 2.91
N LEU A 270 2.79 -14.10 3.87
CA LEU A 270 4.10 -14.74 4.04
C LEU A 270 4.55 -15.50 2.79
N SER A 271 3.64 -16.23 2.12
CA SER A 271 3.96 -16.91 0.85
C SER A 271 4.37 -15.94 -0.27
N GLN A 272 3.82 -14.72 -0.28
CA GLN A 272 4.15 -13.68 -1.26
C GLN A 272 5.45 -12.94 -0.95
N TYR A 273 5.92 -12.97 0.30
CA TYR A 273 7.07 -12.17 0.73
C TYR A 273 8.32 -13.00 1.00
N ALA A 274 8.17 -14.21 1.54
CA ALA A 274 9.31 -15.04 1.92
C ALA A 274 10.06 -15.52 0.69
N HIS A 275 9.35 -16.07 -0.30
CA HIS A 275 9.91 -16.77 -1.47
C HIS A 275 11.20 -17.53 -1.11
N PRO A 276 11.17 -18.43 -0.11
CA PRO A 276 12.36 -19.07 0.40
C PRO A 276 12.98 -19.96 -0.67
N ASP A 277 14.30 -19.92 -0.80
CA ASP A 277 15.03 -20.88 -1.62
C ASP A 277 15.40 -22.14 -0.83
N ILE A 278 16.00 -23.13 -1.51
CA ILE A 278 16.39 -24.39 -0.86
C ILE A 278 17.46 -24.20 0.21
N SER A 279 18.29 -23.16 0.10
CA SER A 279 19.31 -22.82 1.11
C SER A 279 18.64 -22.30 2.37
N ASP A 280 17.65 -21.40 2.23
CA ASP A 280 16.85 -20.89 3.34
C ASP A 280 16.14 -22.04 4.08
N LEU A 281 15.57 -23.00 3.34
CA LEU A 281 14.88 -24.16 3.90
C LEU A 281 15.83 -25.11 4.65
N ARG A 282 17.01 -25.41 4.08
CA ARG A 282 18.01 -26.28 4.71
C ARG A 282 18.54 -25.69 6.02
N GLU A 283 18.83 -24.39 6.03
CA GLU A 283 19.33 -23.74 7.25
C GLU A 283 18.25 -23.66 8.33
N ALA A 284 16.99 -23.39 7.95
CA ALA A 284 15.85 -23.43 8.88
C ALA A 284 15.67 -24.82 9.50
N GLN A 285 15.79 -25.88 8.69
CA GLN A 285 15.71 -27.26 9.18
C GLN A 285 16.86 -27.60 10.13
N ARG A 286 18.10 -27.23 9.80
CA ARG A 286 19.26 -27.51 10.66
C ARG A 286 19.11 -26.89 12.06
N LYS A 287 18.68 -25.63 12.11
CA LYS A 287 18.53 -24.87 13.37
C LYS A 287 17.30 -25.25 14.18
N ALA A 288 16.32 -25.95 13.62
CA ALA A 288 15.19 -26.45 14.40
C ALA A 288 15.62 -27.55 15.40
N PHE A 289 16.83 -28.10 15.24
CA PHE A 289 17.40 -29.16 16.08
C PHE A 289 18.67 -28.70 16.84
N GLU A 290 19.02 -27.41 16.78
CA GLU A 290 20.08 -26.77 17.59
C GLU A 290 19.45 -26.06 18.79
#